data_AF-A0A2C1JP41-F1
#
_entry.id   AF-A0A2C1JP41-F1
#
_cell.length_a   1.000
_cell.length_b   1.000
_cell.length_c   1.000
_cell.angle_alpha   90.00
_cell.angle_beta   90.00
_cell.angle_gamma   90.00
#
_symmetry.space_group_name_H-M   'P 1'
#
loop_
_entity.id
_entity.type
_entity.pdbx_description
1 polymer ?
#
loop_
_entity_poly.entity_id
_entity_poly.type
_entity_poly.pdbx_seq_one_letter_code
_entity_poly.pdbx_strand_id
1 'polypeptide(L)'
;MDELKHYVQIIKQNLETLSAPDYEGKDEELLRQQEELEKVERHFLLEINSSESFDQIVNAAVKCASNEISLDELEDEYNLLTK
;
A
#
# COMPACT_ATOMS: atom_id res chain seq x y z
N MET A 1 8.36 7.47 -6.62
CA MET A 1 9.23 6.59 -5.81
C MET A 1 9.00 6.76 -4.31
N ASP A 2 9.16 7.96 -3.72
CA ASP A 2 8.94 8.15 -2.28
C ASP A 2 7.49 7.84 -1.84
N GLU A 3 6.49 8.12 -2.69
CA GLU A 3 5.08 7.82 -2.41
C GLU A 3 4.78 6.31 -2.42
N LEU A 4 5.34 5.54 -3.36
CA LEU A 4 5.26 4.08 -3.39
C LEU A 4 5.90 3.46 -2.15
N LYS A 5 7.08 3.95 -1.79
CA LYS A 5 7.78 3.50 -0.58
C LYS A 5 6.97 3.82 0.68
N HIS A 6 6.40 5.02 0.76
CA HIS A 6 5.52 5.41 1.87
C HIS A 6 4.27 4.52 1.93
N TYR A 7 3.65 4.25 0.78
CA TYR A 7 2.50 3.37 0.67
C TYR A 7 2.78 1.94 1.17
N VAL A 8 3.88 1.33 0.71
CA VAL A 8 4.34 0.02 1.19
C VAL A 8 4.58 0.02 2.70
N GLN A 9 5.13 1.11 3.24
CA GLN A 9 5.37 1.23 4.67
C GLN A 9 4.06 1.25 5.48
N ILE A 10 3.03 1.97 5.01
CA ILE A 10 1.72 2.00 5.67
C ILE A 10 1.08 0.60 5.64
N ILE A 11 1.11 -0.09 4.49
CA ILE A 11 0.60 -1.47 4.37
C ILE A 11 1.33 -2.39 5.35
N LYS A 12 2.65 -2.28 5.43
CA LYS A 12 3.45 -3.09 6.35
C LYS A 12 3.06 -2.85 7.80
N GLN A 13 2.91 -1.58 8.21
CA GLN A 13 2.45 -1.23 9.56
C GLN A 13 1.04 -1.77 9.83
N ASN A 14 0.16 -1.73 8.83
CA ASN A 14 -1.19 -2.26 8.94
C ASN A 14 -1.21 -3.78 9.12
N LEU A 15 -0.41 -4.52 8.33
CA LEU A 15 -0.25 -5.96 8.48
C LEU A 15 0.32 -6.34 9.85
N GLU A 16 1.35 -5.60 10.31
CA GLU A 16 1.94 -5.78 11.64
C GLU A 16 0.90 -5.55 12.74
N THR A 17 0.11 -4.46 12.64
CA THR A 17 -0.96 -4.11 13.59
C THR A 17 -2.07 -5.16 13.62
N LEU A 18 -2.52 -5.63 12.45
CA LEU A 18 -3.51 -6.70 12.34
C LEU A 18 -3.02 -7.99 13.01
N SER A 19 -1.75 -8.34 12.79
CA SER A 19 -1.12 -9.55 13.35
C SER A 19 -0.79 -9.46 14.85
N ALA A 20 -0.72 -8.24 15.42
CA ALA A 20 -0.41 -8.03 16.82
C ALA A 20 -1.53 -8.57 17.74
N PRO A 21 -1.21 -8.99 18.97
CA PRO A 21 -2.21 -9.25 20.00
C PRO A 21 -3.14 -8.05 20.18
N ASP A 22 -4.32 -8.27 20.74
CA ASP A 22 -5.23 -7.16 21.04
C ASP A 22 -4.65 -6.25 22.12
N TYR A 23 -4.75 -4.94 21.93
CA TYR A 23 -4.26 -3.90 22.85
C TYR A 23 -5.15 -2.66 22.81
N GLU A 24 -5.17 -1.93 23.92
CA GLU A 24 -5.94 -0.68 24.02
C GLU A 24 -5.47 0.32 22.97
N GLY A 25 -6.38 0.76 22.09
CA GLY A 25 -6.08 1.68 21.00
C GLY A 25 -5.72 1.02 19.67
N LYS A 26 -5.69 -0.33 19.58
CA LYS A 26 -5.46 -1.06 18.33
C LYS A 26 -6.47 -0.68 17.24
N ASP A 27 -7.75 -0.63 17.58
CA ASP A 27 -8.81 -0.27 16.62
C ASP A 27 -8.67 1.16 16.10
N GLU A 28 -8.30 2.12 16.97
CA GLU A 28 -8.06 3.52 16.57
C GLU A 28 -6.79 3.66 15.72
N GLU A 29 -5.78 2.83 15.96
CA GLU A 29 -4.58 2.77 15.15
C GLU A 29 -4.85 2.16 13.76
N LEU A 30 -5.59 1.06 13.69
CA LEU A 30 -6.06 0.47 12.43
C LEU A 30 -6.89 1.46 11.62
N LEU A 31 -7.79 2.20 12.27
CA LEU A 31 -8.62 3.21 11.61
C LEU A 31 -7.78 4.36 11.05
N ARG A 32 -6.79 4.86 11.79
CA ARG A 32 -5.86 5.89 11.31
C ARG A 32 -5.03 5.40 10.12
N GLN A 33 -4.51 4.18 10.19
CA GLN A 33 -3.75 3.59 9.08
C GLN A 33 -4.63 3.41 7.84
N GLN A 34 -5.90 3.02 8.01
CA GLN A 34 -6.85 2.90 6.91
C GLN A 34 -7.14 4.25 6.25
N GLU A 35 -7.30 5.32 7.04
CA GLU A 35 -7.46 6.68 6.50
C GLU A 35 -6.22 7.17 5.73
N GLU A 36 -5.02 6.79 6.15
CA GLU A 36 -3.79 7.09 5.41
C GLU A 36 -3.69 6.31 4.10
N LEU A 37 -4.02 5.02 4.12
CA LEU A 37 -4.11 4.20 2.90
C LEU A 37 -5.08 4.82 1.89
N GLU A 38 -6.30 5.15 2.30
CA GLU A 38 -7.30 5.75 1.40
C GLU A 38 -6.82 7.07 0.78
N LYS A 39 -6.09 7.90 1.53
CA LYS A 39 -5.53 9.17 1.00
C LYS A 39 -4.50 8.91 -0.08
N VAL A 40 -3.60 7.96 0.15
CA VAL A 40 -2.53 7.60 -0.78
C VAL A 40 -3.11 6.89 -2.01
N GLU A 41 -4.04 5.96 -1.83
CA GLU A 41 -4.75 5.28 -2.91
C GLU A 41 -5.52 6.25 -3.82
N ARG A 42 -6.18 7.26 -3.24
CA ARG A 42 -6.82 8.33 -4.03
C ARG A 42 -5.82 9.11 -4.86
N HIS A 43 -4.59 9.29 -4.40
CA HIS A 43 -3.54 9.93 -5.18
C HIS A 43 -3.17 9.06 -6.39
N PHE A 44 -2.97 7.76 -6.18
CA PHE A 44 -2.68 6.81 -7.25
C PHE A 44 -3.83 6.67 -8.25
N LEU A 45 -5.09 6.66 -7.80
CA LEU A 45 -6.27 6.63 -8.69
C LEU A 45 -6.37 7.85 -9.63
N LEU A 46 -5.72 8.97 -9.31
CA LEU A 46 -5.66 10.12 -10.22
C LEU A 46 -4.59 9.95 -11.30
N GLU A 47 -3.54 9.17 -11.06
CA GLU A 47 -2.46 8.90 -12.02
C GLU A 47 -2.75 7.67 -12.88
N ILE A 48 -3.55 6.73 -12.38
CA ILE A 48 -3.82 5.44 -13.03
C ILE A 48 -5.13 5.50 -13.82
N ASN A 49 -5.04 5.29 -15.14
CA ASN A 49 -6.17 5.42 -16.08
C ASN A 49 -7.16 4.23 -16.07
N SER A 50 -6.96 3.20 -15.23
CA SER A 50 -7.80 2.00 -15.17
C SER A 50 -7.86 1.41 -13.77
N SER A 51 -9.06 1.00 -13.32
CA SER A 51 -9.23 0.28 -12.06
C SER A 51 -8.45 -1.05 -12.02
N GLU A 52 -8.26 -1.71 -13.16
CA GLU A 52 -7.49 -2.95 -13.25
C GLU A 52 -6.00 -2.74 -12.95
N SER A 53 -5.43 -1.65 -13.48
CA SER A 53 -4.05 -1.24 -13.20
C SER A 53 -3.87 -0.87 -11.73
N PHE A 54 -4.89 -0.24 -11.13
CA PHE A 54 -4.88 0.10 -9.71
C PHE A 54 -4.87 -1.16 -8.84
N ASP A 55 -5.76 -2.13 -9.11
CA ASP A 55 -5.80 -3.40 -8.36
C ASP A 55 -4.47 -4.16 -8.45
N GLN A 56 -3.79 -4.10 -9.60
CA GLN A 56 -2.46 -4.69 -9.78
C GLN A 56 -1.40 -4.01 -8.92
N ILE A 57 -1.38 -2.68 -8.88
CA ILE A 57 -0.44 -1.90 -8.04
C ILE A 57 -0.70 -2.16 -6.55
N VAL A 58 -1.95 -2.23 -6.12
CA VAL A 58 -2.31 -2.58 -4.73
C VAL A 58 -1.80 -3.98 -4.38
N ASN A 59 -2.03 -4.96 -5.24
CA ASN A 59 -1.57 -6.33 -5.03
C ASN A 59 -0.02 -6.42 -4.96
N ALA A 60 0.67 -5.72 -5.86
CA ALA A 60 2.13 -5.65 -5.85
C ALA A 60 2.66 -4.97 -4.57
N ALA A 61 2.01 -3.90 -4.10
CA ALA A 61 2.40 -3.22 -2.87
C ALA A 61 2.22 -4.12 -1.63
N VAL A 62 1.15 -4.93 -1.58
CA VAL A 62 0.94 -5.94 -0.53
C VAL A 62 2.02 -7.03 -0.56
N LYS A 63 2.38 -7.52 -1.75
CA LYS A 63 3.49 -8.47 -1.92
C LYS A 63 4.81 -7.87 -1.47
N CYS A 64 5.06 -6.61 -1.80
CA CYS A 64 6.28 -5.90 -1.38
C CYS A 64 6.33 -5.74 0.14
N ALA A 65 5.23 -5.33 0.77
CA ALA A 65 5.12 -5.23 2.23
C ALA A 65 5.33 -6.57 2.94
N SER A 66 4.94 -7.67 2.29
CA SER A 66 5.11 -9.05 2.78
C SER A 66 6.49 -9.65 2.45
N ASN A 67 7.38 -8.87 1.81
CA ASN A 67 8.69 -9.29 1.31
C ASN A 67 8.65 -10.42 0.25
N GLU A 68 7.54 -10.55 -0.48
CA GLU A 68 7.42 -11.47 -1.62
C GLU A 68 8.08 -10.92 -2.89
N ILE A 69 8.08 -9.59 -3.06
CA ILE A 69 8.78 -8.87 -4.12
C ILE A 69 9.60 -7.71 -3.52
N SER A 70 10.62 -7.26 -4.24
CA SER A 70 11.41 -6.09 -3.89
C SER A 70 10.71 -4.77 -4.21
N LEU A 71 11.23 -3.67 -3.66
CA LEU A 71 10.74 -2.33 -3.99
C LEU A 71 11.02 -1.99 -5.46
N ASP A 72 12.16 -2.42 -6.00
CA ASP A 72 12.52 -2.21 -7.41
C ASP A 72 11.51 -2.90 -8.35
N GLU A 73 11.09 -4.13 -8.04
CA GLU A 73 10.06 -4.86 -8.80
C GLU A 73 8.70 -4.17 -8.77
N LEU A 74 8.31 -3.62 -7.61
CA LEU A 74 7.07 -2.83 -7.49
C LEU A 74 7.13 -1.55 -8.32
N GLU A 75 8.27 -0.87 -8.32
CA GLU A 75 8.46 0.36 -9.09
C GLU A 75 8.43 0.09 -10.60
N ASP A 76 8.98 -1.04 -11.05
CA ASP A 76 8.87 -1.50 -12.44
C ASP A 76 7.42 -1.77 -12.83
N GLU A 77 6.64 -2.46 -12.00
CA GLU A 77 5.20 -2.68 -12.24
C GLU A 77 4.42 -1.35 -12.31
N TYR A 78 4.68 -0.42 -11.38
CA TYR A 78 4.05 0.90 -11.38
C TYR A 78 4.34 1.67 -12.67
N ASN A 79 5.59 1.70 -13.11
CA ASN A 79 6.02 2.40 -14.32
C ASN A 79 5.44 1.78 -15.60
N LEU A 80 5.14 0.48 -15.60
CA LEU A 80 4.48 -0.20 -16.72
C LEU A 80 2.99 0.15 -16.80
N LEU A 81 2.35 0.39 -15.66
CA LEU A 81 0.90 0.58 -15.54
C LEU A 81 0.46 2.05 -15.59
N THR A 82 1.39 2.99 -15.37
CA THR A 82 1.14 4.44 -15.42
C THR A 82 1.65 5.12 -16.70
N LYS A 83 2.16 4.34 -17.67
CA LYS A 83 2.67 4.82 -18.97
C LYS A 83 1.64 4.84 -20.10
#